data_AF-A0A662HAE6-F1
#
_entry.id   AF-A0A662HAE6-F1
#
_cell.length_a   1.000
_cell.length_b   1.000
_cell.length_c   1.000
_cell.angle_alpha   90.00
_cell.angle_beta   90.00
_cell.angle_gamma   90.00
#
_symmetry.space_group_name_H-M   'P 1'
#
loop_
_entity.id
_entity.type
_entity.pdbx_description
1 polymer ?
#
loop_
_entity_poly.entity_id
_entity_poly.type
_entity_poly.pdbx_seq_one_letter_code
_entity_poly.pdbx_strand_id
1 'polypeptide(L)'
;MIKMWGKSLIIIILALGFASILVLTGLIFTIAAFTPDKTYRLLIGVPLLAAGLGIVIYALKPEPKILTISVKWDPSGKIITEELKCPYCNAPLPPPKPGADIIKCPYCGKTIKITEEPIW
;
A
#
# COMPACT_ATOMS: atom_id res chain seq x y z
N MET A 1 -12.70 18.77 2.09
CA MET A 1 -12.57 17.82 3.21
C MET A 1 -11.13 17.33 3.25
N ILE A 2 -10.32 17.89 4.15
CA ILE A 2 -8.92 17.51 4.33
C ILE A 2 -8.91 16.18 5.10
N LYS A 3 -8.92 15.05 4.37
CA LYS A 3 -8.85 13.71 4.95
C LYS A 3 -7.39 13.42 5.31
N MET A 4 -6.94 13.98 6.43
CA MET A 4 -5.62 13.67 6.98
C MET A 4 -5.60 12.19 7.39
N TRP A 5 -4.83 11.46 6.60
CA TRP A 5 -4.57 10.03 6.67
C TRP A 5 -4.01 9.58 8.03
N GLY A 6 -4.42 8.39 8.47
CA GLY A 6 -3.76 7.57 9.49
C GLY A 6 -3.91 7.99 10.95
N LYS A 7 -4.01 9.29 11.25
CA LYS A 7 -4.05 9.83 12.61
C LYS A 7 -5.44 10.35 12.96
N SER A 8 -5.90 10.07 14.19
CA SER A 8 -7.20 10.57 14.67
C SER A 8 -7.26 12.10 14.57
N LEU A 9 -8.31 12.64 13.94
CA LEU A 9 -8.55 14.08 13.76
C LEU A 9 -8.41 14.86 15.08
N ILE A 10 -8.84 14.25 16.18
CA ILE A 10 -8.75 14.81 17.54
C ILE A 10 -7.29 15.05 17.95
N ILE A 11 -6.40 14.10 17.65
CA ILE A 11 -4.98 14.16 18.02
C ILE A 11 -4.28 15.29 17.24
N ILE A 12 -4.64 15.47 15.96
CA ILE A 12 -4.07 16.54 15.12
C ILE A 12 -4.51 17.91 15.64
N ILE A 13 -5.79 18.08 15.96
CA ILE A 13 -6.31 19.35 16.48
C ILE A 13 -5.66 19.70 17.81
N LEU A 14 -5.52 18.72 18.70
CA LEU A 14 -4.84 18.91 19.98
C LEU A 14 -3.35 19.25 19.80
N ALA A 15 -2.65 18.55 18.90
CA ALA A 15 -1.24 18.79 18.61
C ALA A 15 -1.01 20.18 17.99
N LEU A 16 -1.88 20.63 17.08
CA LEU A 16 -1.82 21.97 16.48
C LEU A 16 -2.15 23.06 17.50
N GLY A 17 -3.14 22.84 18.36
CA GLY A 17 -3.46 23.76 19.45
C GLY A 17 -2.29 23.94 20.41
N PHE A 18 -1.67 22.83 20.84
CA PHE A 18 -0.48 22.85 21.67
C PHE A 18 0.70 23.53 20.97
N ALA A 19 0.98 23.17 19.70
CA ALA A 19 2.06 23.78 18.93
C ALA A 19 1.88 25.29 18.76
N SER A 20 0.65 25.77 18.57
CA SER A 20 0.36 27.21 18.47
C SER A 20 0.77 27.96 19.74
N ILE A 21 0.48 27.39 20.92
CA ILE A 21 0.88 27.97 22.21
C ILE A 21 2.41 28.03 22.32
N LEU A 22 3.11 26.95 21.96
CA LEU A 22 4.59 26.92 22.00
C LEU A 22 5.23 27.94 21.05
N VAL A 23 4.70 28.06 19.82
CA VAL A 23 5.22 29.00 18.83
C VAL A 23 4.98 30.44 19.28
N LEU A 24 3.77 30.77 19.75
CA LEU A 24 3.47 32.11 20.25
C LEU A 24 4.34 32.48 21.44
N THR A 25 4.48 31.57 22.41
CA THR A 25 5.32 31.82 23.59
C THR A 25 6.78 31.94 23.18
N GLY A 26 7.29 31.07 22.32
CA GLY A 26 8.68 31.15 21.84
C GLY A 26 8.97 32.43 21.05
N LEU A 27 8.02 32.90 20.25
CA LEU A 27 8.13 34.15 19.51
C LEU A 27 8.21 35.36 20.45
N ILE A 28 7.34 35.41 21.46
CA ILE A 28 7.38 36.47 22.46
C ILE A 28 8.73 36.49 23.20
N PHE A 29 9.25 35.33 23.59
CA PHE A 29 10.54 35.24 24.30
C PHE A 29 11.74 35.61 23.43
N THR A 30 11.73 35.26 22.14
CA THR A 30 12.81 35.65 21.21
C THR A 30 12.81 37.15 20.92
N ILE A 31 11.64 37.77 20.71
CA ILE A 31 11.54 39.23 20.56
C ILE A 31 11.97 39.93 21.87
N ALA A 32 11.55 39.40 23.02
CA ALA A 32 11.88 39.94 24.33
C ALA A 32 13.36 39.77 24.74
N ALA A 33 14.16 39.04 23.96
CA ALA A 33 15.60 38.86 24.16
C ALA A 33 16.43 40.06 23.65
N PHE A 34 15.86 40.91 22.78
CA PHE A 34 16.52 42.13 22.29
C PHE A 34 16.52 43.28 23.31
N THR A 35 15.93 43.07 24.51
CA THR A 35 16.05 44.02 25.62
C THR A 35 17.43 43.90 26.28
N PRO A 36 18.10 45.01 26.63
CA PRO A 36 19.38 44.97 27.35
C PRO A 36 19.28 44.12 28.62
N ASP A 37 20.35 43.37 28.92
CA ASP A 37 20.51 42.42 30.03
C ASP A 37 19.58 41.18 30.02
N LYS A 38 18.87 40.91 28.91
CA LYS A 38 17.91 39.79 28.83
C LYS A 38 18.20 38.78 27.73
N THR A 39 19.47 38.66 27.34
CA THR A 39 19.93 37.72 26.30
C THR A 39 19.65 36.25 26.65
N TYR A 40 19.55 35.90 27.94
CA TYR A 40 19.17 34.54 28.39
C TYR A 40 17.82 34.08 27.85
N ARG A 41 16.92 35.00 27.50
CA ARG A 41 15.61 34.68 26.91
C ARG A 41 15.73 34.05 25.53
N LEU A 42 16.85 34.28 24.84
CA LEU A 42 17.11 33.66 23.55
C LEU A 42 17.34 32.14 23.68
N LEU A 43 18.03 31.72 24.75
CA LEU A 43 18.24 30.30 25.09
C LEU A 43 16.93 29.58 25.41
N ILE A 44 15.89 30.30 25.81
CA ILE A 44 14.57 29.75 26.13
C ILE A 44 13.66 29.81 24.89
N GLY A 45 13.64 30.96 24.20
CA GLY A 45 12.76 31.20 23.08
C GLY A 45 13.08 30.38 21.84
N VAL A 46 14.37 30.21 21.51
CA VAL A 46 14.79 29.47 20.31
C VAL A 46 14.41 27.98 20.39
N PRO A 47 14.68 27.24 21.48
CA PRO A 47 14.22 25.86 21.61
C PRO A 47 12.70 25.74 21.59
N LEU A 48 11.96 26.69 22.19
CA LEU A 48 10.51 26.66 22.22
C LEU A 48 9.90 26.85 20.82
N LEU A 49 10.45 27.79 20.04
CA LEU A 49 10.08 27.98 18.64
C LEU A 49 10.43 26.75 17.80
N ALA A 50 11.63 26.20 17.95
CA ALA A 50 12.06 25.03 17.21
C ALA A 50 11.18 23.80 17.52
N ALA A 51 10.82 23.58 18.79
CA ALA A 51 9.93 22.51 19.21
C ALA A 51 8.52 22.70 18.63
N GLY A 52 7.96 23.92 18.73
CA GLY A 52 6.65 24.25 18.18
C GLY A 52 6.57 24.01 16.67
N LEU A 53 7.56 24.51 15.91
CA LEU A 53 7.64 24.28 14.47
C LEU A 53 7.87 22.80 14.12
N GLY A 54 8.69 22.09 14.90
CA GLY A 54 8.91 20.65 14.73
C GLY A 54 7.62 19.85 14.85
N ILE A 55 6.77 20.18 15.81
CA ILE A 55 5.45 19.53 15.99
C ILE A 55 4.54 19.81 14.78
N VAL A 56 4.50 21.05 14.29
CA VAL A 56 3.68 21.40 13.11
C VAL A 56 4.13 20.61 11.88
N ILE A 57 5.43 20.57 11.61
CA ILE A 57 6.00 19.83 10.47
C ILE A 57 5.67 18.33 10.59
N TYR A 58 5.82 17.76 11.77
CA TYR A 58 5.51 16.34 12.00
C TYR A 58 4.02 16.01 11.88
N ALA A 59 3.15 16.92 12.34
CA ALA A 59 1.70 16.76 12.27
C ALA A 59 1.19 16.85 10.82
N LEU A 60 1.81 17.69 9.98
CA LEU A 60 1.42 17.91 8.60
C LEU A 60 2.15 17.01 7.59
N LYS A 61 3.13 16.21 8.03
CA LYS A 61 3.91 15.34 7.15
C LYS A 61 2.98 14.29 6.49
N PRO A 62 2.91 14.23 5.15
CA PRO A 62 2.06 13.26 4.47
C PRO A 62 2.61 11.84 4.68
N GLU A 63 1.71 10.91 5.01
CA GLU A 63 2.06 9.49 5.09
C GLU A 63 2.21 8.91 3.66
N PRO A 64 3.20 8.02 3.44
CA PRO A 64 3.41 7.42 2.13
C PRO A 64 2.22 6.55 1.76
N LYS A 65 1.64 6.82 0.59
CA LYS A 65 0.57 6.00 0.01
C LYS A 65 1.15 4.69 -0.48
N ILE A 66 0.97 3.63 0.30
CA ILE A 66 1.27 2.27 -0.11
C ILE A 66 0.24 1.89 -1.18
N LEU A 67 0.66 1.95 -2.45
CA LEU A 67 -0.17 1.52 -3.58
C LEU A 67 -0.02 0.00 -3.71
N THR A 68 -1.03 -0.74 -3.26
CA THR A 68 -1.10 -2.19 -3.52
C THR A 68 -1.54 -2.41 -4.96
N ILE A 69 -0.58 -2.65 -5.85
CA ILE A 69 -0.86 -3.03 -7.24
C ILE A 69 -1.21 -4.51 -7.25
N SER A 70 -2.49 -4.86 -7.34
CA SER A 70 -2.93 -6.23 -7.57
C SER A 70 -2.94 -6.50 -9.08
N VAL A 71 -1.91 -7.19 -9.57
CA VAL A 71 -1.90 -7.68 -10.96
C VAL A 71 -2.70 -8.97 -10.99
N LYS A 72 -3.90 -8.92 -11.58
CA LYS A 72 -4.62 -10.13 -11.97
C LYS A 72 -4.09 -10.55 -13.34
N TRP A 73 -3.45 -11.70 -13.39
CA TRP A 73 -3.01 -12.30 -14.63
C TRP A 73 -4.11 -13.24 -15.12
N ASP A 74 -4.81 -12.84 -16.18
CA ASP A 74 -5.68 -13.72 -16.94
C ASP A 74 -4.89 -14.20 -18.18
N PRO A 75 -4.75 -15.51 -18.41
CA PRO A 75 -4.15 -16.01 -19.63
C PRO A 75 -5.01 -15.55 -20.81
N SER A 76 -4.49 -14.60 -21.59
CA SER A 76 -5.11 -14.11 -22.83
C SER A 76 -4.94 -15.15 -23.92
N GLY A 77 -5.69 -16.23 -23.81
CA GLY A 77 -5.78 -17.29 -24.81
C GLY A 77 -7.21 -17.79 -24.83
N LYS A 78 -7.83 -17.77 -26.02
CA LYS A 78 -9.10 -18.45 -26.22
C LYS A 78 -8.81 -19.93 -25.98
N ILE A 79 -9.21 -20.46 -24.82
CA ILE A 79 -9.15 -21.89 -24.54
C ILE A 79 -10.23 -22.51 -25.43
N ILE A 80 -9.89 -22.72 -26.70
CA ILE A 80 -10.70 -23.51 -27.62
C ILE A 80 -10.47 -24.93 -27.13
N THR A 81 -11.26 -25.36 -26.14
CA THR A 81 -11.32 -26.76 -25.76
C THR A 81 -11.96 -27.49 -26.92
N GLU A 82 -11.18 -27.80 -27.95
CA GLU A 82 -11.59 -28.81 -28.92
C GLU A 82 -11.93 -30.07 -28.12
N GLU A 83 -13.07 -30.69 -28.43
CA GLU A 83 -13.52 -31.89 -27.74
C GLU A 83 -12.44 -32.96 -27.85
N LEU A 84 -11.69 -33.17 -26.76
CA LEU A 84 -10.62 -34.15 -26.72
C LEU A 84 -11.24 -35.55 -26.87
N LYS A 85 -10.99 -36.22 -27.99
CA LYS A 85 -11.49 -37.58 -28.25
C LYS A 85 -10.45 -38.60 -27.82
N CYS A 86 -10.90 -39.67 -27.17
CA CYS A 86 -10.04 -40.79 -26.83
C CYS A 86 -9.58 -41.55 -28.10
N PRO A 87 -8.27 -41.75 -28.34
CA PRO A 87 -7.80 -42.46 -29.54
C PRO A 87 -8.19 -43.95 -29.58
N TYR A 88 -8.59 -44.51 -28.43
CA TYR A 88 -8.90 -45.94 -28.30
C TYR A 88 -10.39 -46.27 -28.35
N CYS A 89 -11.27 -45.35 -27.93
CA CYS A 89 -12.72 -45.61 -27.86
C CYS A 89 -13.57 -44.50 -28.48
N ASN A 90 -12.95 -43.46 -29.02
CA ASN A 90 -13.57 -42.31 -29.68
C ASN A 90 -14.60 -41.54 -28.82
N ALA A 91 -14.62 -41.80 -27.50
CA ALA A 91 -15.49 -41.13 -26.56
C ALA A 91 -14.92 -39.75 -26.18
N PRO A 92 -15.79 -38.75 -25.90
CA PRO A 92 -15.37 -37.42 -25.44
C PRO A 92 -14.73 -37.51 -24.05
N LEU A 93 -13.57 -36.87 -23.88
CA LEU A 93 -12.86 -36.80 -22.62
C LEU A 93 -13.26 -35.52 -21.86
N PRO A 94 -13.34 -35.58 -20.51
CA PRO A 94 -13.61 -34.39 -19.70
C PRO A 94 -12.43 -33.39 -19.78
N PRO A 95 -12.68 -32.09 -19.57
CA PRO A 95 -11.65 -31.06 -19.67
C PRO A 95 -10.51 -31.29 -18.66
N PRO A 96 -9.23 -31.23 -19.08
CA PRO A 96 -8.08 -31.34 -18.18
C PRO A 96 -8.08 -30.26 -17.09
N LYS A 97 -7.53 -30.61 -15.93
CA LYS A 97 -7.09 -29.58 -14.97
C LYS A 97 -5.75 -29.00 -15.45
N PRO A 98 -5.49 -27.70 -15.26
CA PRO A 98 -4.22 -27.09 -15.64
C PRO A 98 -3.04 -27.81 -14.98
N GLY A 99 -2.08 -28.28 -15.79
CA GLY A 99 -0.89 -29.02 -15.35
C GLY A 99 -1.04 -30.54 -15.22
N ALA A 100 -2.11 -31.14 -15.75
CA ALA A 100 -2.32 -32.58 -15.73
C ALA A 100 -1.98 -33.25 -17.08
N ASP A 101 -0.76 -33.77 -17.19
CA ASP A 101 -0.26 -34.42 -18.43
C ASP A 101 -0.85 -35.82 -18.67
N ILE A 102 -1.52 -36.41 -17.68
CA ILE A 102 -2.02 -37.79 -17.72
C ILE A 102 -3.49 -37.83 -17.27
N ILE A 103 -4.37 -38.30 -18.15
CA ILE A 103 -5.79 -38.49 -17.85
C ILE A 103 -6.17 -39.95 -18.06
N LYS A 104 -6.95 -40.51 -17.12
CA LYS A 104 -7.60 -41.81 -17.28
C LYS A 104 -8.92 -41.62 -18.02
N CYS A 105 -9.10 -42.31 -19.14
CA CYS A 105 -10.37 -42.30 -19.85
C CYS A 105 -11.45 -43.02 -19.01
N PRO A 106 -12.58 -42.37 -18.67
CA PRO A 106 -13.63 -42.99 -17.85
C PRO A 106 -14.39 -44.11 -18.57
N TYR A 107 -14.27 -44.18 -19.90
CA TYR A 107 -14.99 -45.16 -20.72
C TYR A 107 -14.19 -46.45 -20.98
N CYS A 108 -12.89 -46.35 -21.27
CA CYS A 108 -12.06 -47.50 -21.62
C CYS A 108 -10.97 -47.83 -20.58
N GLY A 109 -10.85 -47.03 -19.52
CA GLY A 109 -9.89 -47.25 -18.43
C GLY A 109 -8.41 -47.03 -18.80
N LYS A 110 -8.09 -46.72 -20.06
CA LYS A 110 -6.71 -46.46 -20.49
C LYS A 110 -6.22 -45.08 -20.03
N THR A 111 -4.96 -45.04 -19.63
CA THR A 111 -4.21 -43.81 -19.34
C THR A 111 -3.71 -43.19 -20.64
N ILE A 112 -4.07 -41.93 -20.88
CA ILE A 112 -3.69 -41.17 -22.08
C ILE A 112 -2.81 -40.01 -21.62
N LYS A 113 -1.68 -39.82 -22.31
CA LYS A 113 -0.81 -38.66 -22.10
C LYS A 113 -1.24 -37.56 -23.05
N ILE A 114 -1.70 -36.44 -22.51
CA ILE A 114 -2.02 -35.25 -23.30
C ILE A 114 -0.75 -34.41 -23.35
N THR A 115 -0.23 -34.21 -24.56
CA THR A 115 0.89 -33.29 -24.80
C THR A 115 0.27 -32.00 -25.27
N GLU A 116 0.27 -30.98 -24.42
CA GLU A 116 -0.06 -29.62 -24.86
C GLU A 116 1.09 -29.15 -25.75
N GLU A 117 0.79 -28.87 -27.02
CA GLU A 117 1.77 -28.21 -27.89
C GLU A 117 2.02 -26.79 -27.35
N PRO A 118 3.29 -26.39 -27.17
CA PRO A 118 3.58 -25.03 -26.73
C PRO A 118 3.04 -24.02 -27.76
N ILE A 119 2.37 -23.00 -27.26
CA ILE A 119 2.00 -21.79 -28.02
C ILE A 119 3.19 -20.83 -27.98
N TRP A 120 4.14 -21.01 -28.90
CA TRP A 120 5.28 -20.13 -29.12
C TRP A 120 5.28 -19.67 -30.58
#